data_AF-A0A5C6E0C4-F1
#
_entry.id   AF-A0A5C6E0C4-F1
#
_cell.length_a   1.000
_cell.length_b   1.000
_cell.length_c   1.000
_cell.angle_alpha   90.00
_cell.angle_beta   90.00
_cell.angle_gamma   90.00
#
_symmetry.space_group_name_H-M   'P 1'
#
loop_
_entity.id
_entity.type
_entity.pdbx_description
1 polymer ?
#
loop_
_entity_poly.entity_id
_entity_poly.type
_entity_poly.pdbx_seq_one_letter_code
_entity_poly.pdbx_strand_id
1 'polypeptide(L)'
;MIDPGSTRPKPTRAEQECEPAEPGGLAIVELERELHRLQRSIRLTIQSHLQTLAGQSFGSLSQNQQMVASIHSLLDSHGFRVQCSECGHPAILRVSPRTGIEQGAFVFDHTIERRRTFHGGRAVMPEIRLVAKPTRKKARDGKKAAG
;
A
#
# COMPACT_ATOMS: atom_id res chain seq x y z
N MET A 1 -14.79 54.85 57.74
CA MET A 1 -13.63 54.57 56.87
C MET A 1 -13.77 53.13 56.43
N ILE A 2 -14.17 52.91 55.17
CA ILE A 2 -14.43 51.59 54.57
C ILE A 2 -13.47 51.49 53.39
N ASP A 3 -12.60 50.49 53.36
CA ASP A 3 -11.75 50.18 52.20
C ASP A 3 -12.27 48.87 51.58
N PRO A 4 -12.81 48.89 50.35
CA PRO A 4 -13.45 47.75 49.72
C PRO A 4 -12.46 46.89 48.92
N GLY A 5 -12.85 45.62 48.76
CA GLY A 5 -12.08 44.54 48.16
C GLY A 5 -11.39 44.84 46.83
N SER A 6 -10.12 44.46 46.76
CA SER A 6 -9.36 44.31 45.52
C SER A 6 -9.75 42.98 44.85
N THR A 7 -10.79 43.01 44.04
CA THR A 7 -11.08 41.94 43.08
C THR A 7 -10.25 42.16 41.83
N ARG A 8 -9.16 41.41 41.70
CA ARG A 8 -8.40 41.29 40.46
C ARG A 8 -9.32 40.69 39.37
N PRO A 9 -9.50 41.33 38.20
CA PRO A 9 -10.32 40.76 37.15
C PRO A 9 -9.66 39.48 36.62
N LYS A 10 -10.48 38.43 36.48
CA LYS A 10 -10.13 37.13 35.92
C LYS A 10 -10.06 37.30 34.39
N PRO A 11 -8.96 36.91 33.70
CA PRO A 11 -8.87 37.11 32.26
C PRO A 11 -9.98 36.33 31.55
N THR A 12 -10.70 37.04 30.69
CA THR A 12 -11.75 36.53 29.81
C THR A 12 -11.16 35.57 28.78
N ARG A 13 -11.87 34.47 28.55
CA ARG A 13 -11.54 33.34 27.68
C ARG A 13 -11.68 33.68 26.18
N ALA A 14 -11.13 34.81 25.73
CA ALA A 14 -11.32 35.35 24.39
C ALA A 14 -10.02 35.74 23.65
N GLU A 15 -8.87 35.35 24.18
CA GLU A 15 -7.57 35.57 23.52
C GLU A 15 -6.78 34.25 23.54
N GLN A 16 -7.34 33.22 22.88
CA GLN A 16 -6.47 32.24 22.24
C GLN A 16 -6.11 32.83 20.88
N GLU A 17 -5.09 33.69 20.92
CA GLU A 17 -4.35 34.09 19.74
C GLU A 17 -3.96 32.80 19.00
N CYS A 18 -4.36 32.69 17.72
CA CYS A 18 -3.74 31.74 16.83
C CYS A 18 -2.26 32.09 16.77
N GLU A 19 -1.44 31.43 17.60
CA GLU A 19 -0.01 31.47 17.43
C GLU A 19 0.29 31.12 15.97
N PRO A 20 1.02 31.97 15.23
CA PRO A 20 1.36 31.69 13.86
C PRO A 20 2.13 30.38 13.84
N ALA A 21 1.60 29.38 13.12
CA ALA A 21 2.27 28.10 12.96
C ALA A 21 3.74 28.34 12.58
N GLU A 22 4.66 27.88 13.44
CA GLU A 22 6.10 28.01 13.25
C GLU A 22 6.47 27.77 11.78
N PRO A 23 7.25 28.66 11.13
CA PRO A 23 7.46 28.62 9.69
C PRO A 23 8.03 27.27 9.20
N GLY A 24 8.75 26.54 10.06
CA GLY A 24 9.21 25.18 9.79
C GLY A 24 8.08 24.14 9.72
N GLY A 25 7.04 24.27 10.54
CA GLY A 25 5.88 23.36 10.52
C GLY A 25 5.10 23.45 9.22
N LEU A 26 4.93 24.67 8.68
CA LEU A 26 4.27 24.88 7.39
C LEU A 26 5.05 24.28 6.22
N ALA A 27 6.39 24.38 6.25
CA ALA A 27 7.26 23.82 5.21
C ALA A 27 7.20 22.28 5.18
N ILE A 28 7.18 21.62 6.34
CA ILE A 28 7.06 20.16 6.43
C ILE A 28 5.70 19.69 5.91
N VAL A 29 4.60 20.38 6.25
CA VAL A 29 3.26 20.04 5.76
C VAL A 29 3.17 20.14 4.23
N GLU A 30 3.79 21.15 3.61
CA GLU A 30 3.80 21.24 2.14
C GLU A 30 4.65 20.13 1.51
N LEU A 31 5.81 19.80 2.12
CA LEU A 31 6.63 18.68 1.68
C LEU A 31 5.85 17.35 1.74
N GLU A 32 5.12 17.07 2.83
CA GLU A 32 4.28 15.89 2.95
C GLU A 32 3.21 15.82 1.85
N ARG A 33 2.57 16.95 1.54
CA ARG A 33 1.59 17.04 0.45
C ARG A 33 2.23 16.74 -0.91
N GLU A 34 3.41 17.29 -1.17
CA GLU A 34 4.14 17.03 -2.41
C GLU A 34 4.54 15.55 -2.52
N LEU A 35 5.06 14.96 -1.45
CA LEU A 35 5.39 13.53 -1.41
C LEU A 35 4.17 12.65 -1.68
N HIS A 36 3.00 12.98 -1.10
CA HIS A 36 1.76 12.26 -1.39
C HIS A 36 1.32 12.38 -2.85
N ARG A 37 1.46 13.57 -3.46
CA ARG A 37 1.17 13.78 -4.89
C ARG A 37 2.10 12.93 -5.77
N LEU A 38 3.39 12.91 -5.47
CA LEU A 38 4.39 12.12 -6.20
C LEU A 38 4.12 10.62 -6.08
N GLN A 39 3.90 10.11 -4.86
CA GLN A 39 3.56 8.71 -4.62
C GLN A 39 2.29 8.28 -5.36
N ARG A 40 1.26 9.15 -5.38
CA ARG A 40 0.03 8.92 -6.14
C ARG A 40 0.33 8.85 -7.63
N SER A 41 1.13 9.78 -8.15
CA SER A 41 1.52 9.80 -9.56
C SER A 41 2.26 8.52 -9.95
N ILE A 42 3.27 8.11 -9.17
CA ILE A 42 4.01 6.85 -9.38
C ILE A 42 3.06 5.67 -9.49
N ARG A 43 2.13 5.52 -8.52
CA ARG A 43 1.16 4.42 -8.52
C ARG A 43 0.31 4.41 -9.79
N LEU A 44 -0.23 5.57 -10.18
CA LEU A 44 -1.11 5.69 -11.36
C LEU A 44 -0.36 5.39 -12.66
N THR A 45 0.87 5.87 -12.80
CA THR A 45 1.72 5.62 -13.97
C THR A 45 2.05 4.14 -14.09
N ILE A 46 2.52 3.50 -13.02
CA ILE A 46 2.80 2.05 -13.03
C ILE A 46 1.54 1.26 -13.38
N GLN A 47 0.40 1.58 -12.74
CA GLN A 47 -0.85 0.87 -13.00
C GLN A 47 -1.29 1.02 -14.46
N SER A 48 -1.24 2.23 -15.02
CA SER A 48 -1.59 2.49 -16.42
C SER A 48 -0.75 1.65 -17.39
N HIS A 49 0.58 1.58 -17.18
CA HIS A 49 1.46 0.76 -18.01
C HIS A 49 1.22 -0.74 -17.85
N LEU A 50 0.94 -1.22 -16.63
CA LEU A 50 0.62 -2.64 -16.43
C LEU A 50 -0.74 -3.03 -17.02
N GLN A 51 -1.69 -2.09 -17.10
CA GLN A 51 -3.01 -2.33 -17.70
C GLN A 51 -2.94 -2.60 -19.21
N THR A 52 -1.98 -2.04 -19.93
CA THR A 52 -1.82 -2.30 -21.38
C THR A 52 -1.44 -3.75 -21.68
N LEU A 53 -0.94 -4.47 -20.66
CA LEU A 53 -0.54 -5.87 -20.76
C LEU A 53 -1.66 -6.85 -20.42
N ALA A 54 -2.81 -6.37 -19.93
CA ALA A 54 -3.94 -7.22 -19.60
C ALA A 54 -4.44 -7.97 -20.85
N GLY A 55 -4.81 -9.24 -20.67
CA GLY A 55 -5.24 -10.12 -21.75
C GLY A 55 -4.10 -10.72 -22.60
N GLN A 56 -2.85 -10.33 -22.37
CA GLN A 56 -1.70 -10.88 -23.09
C GLN A 56 -1.13 -12.13 -22.42
N SER A 57 -0.44 -12.95 -23.21
CA SER A 57 0.49 -13.98 -22.75
C SER A 57 1.79 -13.84 -23.54
N PHE A 58 2.92 -14.17 -22.92
CA PHE A 58 4.25 -13.83 -23.41
C PHE A 58 4.98 -15.02 -24.06
N GLY A 59 4.23 -15.94 -24.68
CA GLY A 59 4.75 -16.99 -25.57
C GLY A 59 5.09 -18.33 -24.90
N SER A 60 5.63 -18.32 -23.67
CA SER A 60 5.96 -19.55 -22.94
C SER A 60 5.80 -19.39 -21.44
N LEU A 61 5.75 -20.52 -20.72
CA LEU A 61 5.74 -20.55 -19.25
C LEU A 61 6.92 -19.74 -18.66
N SER A 62 8.12 -19.94 -19.19
CA SER A 62 9.34 -19.27 -18.71
C SER A 62 9.25 -17.75 -18.91
N GLN A 63 8.82 -17.29 -20.09
CA GLN A 63 8.65 -15.87 -20.39
C GLN A 63 7.56 -15.24 -19.51
N ASN A 64 6.44 -15.93 -19.30
CA ASN A 64 5.39 -15.50 -18.38
C ASN A 64 5.90 -15.38 -16.94
N GLN A 65 6.68 -16.36 -16.45
CA GLN A 65 7.30 -16.33 -15.13
C GLN A 65 8.29 -15.17 -14.97
N GLN A 66 9.13 -14.95 -15.97
CA GLN A 66 10.08 -13.83 -15.98
C GLN A 66 9.35 -12.48 -15.95
N MET A 67 8.29 -12.34 -16.74
CA MET A 67 7.48 -11.12 -16.77
C MET A 67 6.86 -10.81 -15.40
N VAL A 68 6.20 -11.78 -14.76
CA VAL A 68 5.60 -11.54 -13.43
C VAL A 68 6.66 -11.33 -12.34
N ALA A 69 7.86 -11.90 -12.48
CA ALA A 69 8.97 -11.63 -11.57
C ALA A 69 9.46 -10.18 -11.69
N SER A 70 9.59 -9.65 -12.91
CA SER A 70 9.92 -8.25 -13.16
C SER A 70 8.85 -7.29 -12.62
N ILE A 71 7.56 -7.61 -12.83
CA ILE A 71 6.45 -6.84 -12.24
C ILE A 71 6.56 -6.86 -10.71
N HIS A 72 6.77 -8.03 -10.10
CA HIS A 72 6.90 -8.13 -8.64
C HIS A 72 8.06 -7.28 -8.11
N SER A 73 9.22 -7.32 -8.77
CA SER A 73 10.39 -6.50 -8.38
C SER A 73 10.08 -5.00 -8.42
N LEU A 74 9.47 -4.54 -9.52
CA LEU A 74 9.04 -3.14 -9.68
C LEU A 74 8.03 -2.74 -8.60
N LEU A 75 7.03 -3.57 -8.31
CA LEU A 75 6.04 -3.24 -7.30
C LEU A 75 6.62 -3.26 -5.88
N ASP A 76 7.55 -4.18 -5.59
CA ASP A 76 8.16 -4.28 -4.26
C ASP A 76 9.05 -3.07 -3.96
N SER A 77 9.80 -2.56 -4.95
CA SER A 77 10.66 -1.38 -4.80
C SER A 77 9.87 -0.10 -4.52
N HIS A 78 8.63 -0.01 -5.00
CA HIS A 78 7.74 1.12 -4.78
C HIS A 78 6.70 0.89 -3.67
N GLY A 79 6.81 -0.21 -2.91
CA GLY A 79 5.93 -0.46 -1.76
C GLY A 79 4.49 -0.80 -2.16
N PHE A 80 4.29 -1.47 -3.29
CA PHE A 80 2.98 -1.89 -3.80
C PHE A 80 2.81 -3.41 -3.85
N ARG A 81 1.54 -3.82 -3.98
CA ARG A 81 1.08 -5.17 -4.29
C ARG A 81 -0.01 -5.09 -5.35
N VAL A 82 -0.22 -6.18 -6.06
CA VAL A 82 -1.42 -6.29 -6.90
C VAL A 82 -2.63 -6.56 -6.01
N GLN A 83 -3.78 -6.02 -6.36
CA GLN A 83 -5.05 -6.37 -5.73
C GLN A 83 -5.59 -7.64 -6.40
N CYS A 84 -5.92 -8.66 -5.62
CA CYS A 84 -6.62 -9.81 -6.14
C CYS A 84 -8.02 -9.41 -6.64
N SER A 85 -8.35 -9.75 -7.88
CA SER A 85 -9.66 -9.43 -8.48
C SER A 85 -10.83 -10.19 -7.88
N GLU A 86 -10.58 -11.33 -7.22
CA GLU A 86 -11.62 -12.17 -6.63
C GLU A 86 -11.96 -11.78 -5.19
N CYS A 87 -10.95 -11.49 -4.35
CA CYS A 87 -11.17 -11.23 -2.92
C CYS A 87 -10.70 -9.84 -2.46
N GLY A 88 -10.14 -9.01 -3.34
CA GLY A 88 -9.68 -7.66 -3.01
C GLY A 88 -8.41 -7.59 -2.16
N HIS A 89 -7.84 -8.71 -1.71
CA HIS A 89 -6.67 -8.72 -0.85
C HIS A 89 -5.38 -8.37 -1.60
N PRO A 90 -4.39 -7.74 -0.95
CA PRO A 90 -3.05 -7.56 -1.49
C PRO A 90 -2.39 -8.91 -1.78
N ALA A 91 -1.90 -9.08 -3.00
CA ALA A 91 -1.35 -10.33 -3.51
C ALA A 91 -0.04 -10.10 -4.29
N ILE A 92 0.64 -11.21 -4.57
CA ILE A 92 1.74 -11.30 -5.53
C ILE A 92 1.19 -12.01 -6.77
N LEU A 93 1.35 -11.41 -7.95
CA LEU A 93 1.03 -12.08 -9.20
C LEU A 93 2.11 -13.13 -9.49
N ARG A 94 1.70 -14.35 -9.80
CA ARG A 94 2.58 -15.46 -10.18
C ARG A 94 2.05 -16.17 -11.41
N VAL A 95 2.90 -16.99 -12.01
CA VAL A 95 2.52 -17.94 -13.05
C VAL A 95 2.84 -19.33 -12.56
N SER A 96 1.86 -20.23 -12.61
CA SER A 96 2.00 -21.62 -12.15
C SER A 96 1.66 -22.58 -13.29
N PRO A 97 2.41 -23.69 -13.46
CA PRO A 97 2.03 -24.74 -14.40
C PRO A 97 0.64 -25.28 -14.08
N ARG A 98 -0.18 -25.53 -15.11
CA ARG A 98 -1.48 -26.22 -14.99
C ARG A 98 -1.72 -27.12 -16.19
N THR A 99 -2.33 -28.27 -15.96
CA THR A 99 -2.74 -29.19 -17.02
C THR A 99 -3.64 -28.46 -18.01
N GLY A 100 -3.32 -28.56 -19.31
CA GLY A 100 -4.08 -27.91 -20.38
C GLY A 100 -3.76 -26.41 -20.60
N ILE A 101 -2.81 -25.83 -19.86
CA ILE A 101 -2.35 -24.45 -20.08
C ILE A 101 -0.81 -24.45 -20.21
N GLU A 102 -0.33 -24.66 -21.45
CA GLU A 102 1.10 -24.81 -21.75
C GLU A 102 1.95 -23.62 -21.31
N GLN A 103 1.41 -22.41 -21.43
CA GLN A 103 2.08 -21.16 -21.07
C GLN A 103 1.98 -20.84 -19.56
N GLY A 104 1.36 -21.72 -18.77
CA GLY A 104 1.09 -21.50 -17.36
C GLY A 104 -0.10 -20.58 -17.09
N ALA A 105 -0.59 -20.66 -15.87
CA ALA A 105 -1.75 -19.92 -15.41
C ALA A 105 -1.34 -18.77 -14.48
N PHE A 106 -1.82 -17.56 -14.76
CA PHE A 106 -1.64 -16.40 -13.91
C PHE A 106 -2.52 -16.52 -12.66
N VAL A 107 -1.90 -16.42 -11.48
CA VAL A 107 -2.56 -16.57 -10.19
C VAL A 107 -2.16 -15.45 -9.23
N PHE A 108 -3.12 -15.03 -8.40
CA PHE A 108 -2.90 -14.14 -7.27
C PHE A 108 -2.54 -14.97 -6.05
N ASP A 109 -1.30 -14.88 -5.58
CA ASP A 109 -0.79 -15.53 -4.37
C ASP A 109 -0.85 -14.55 -3.19
N HIS A 110 -1.69 -14.86 -2.20
CA HIS A 110 -1.85 -14.05 -1.00
C HIS A 110 -1.96 -14.92 0.24
N THR A 111 -1.66 -14.31 1.40
CA THR A 111 -1.78 -14.96 2.70
C THR A 111 -2.93 -14.32 3.47
N ILE A 112 -4.01 -15.06 3.64
CA ILE A 112 -5.18 -14.68 4.45
C ILE A 112 -5.13 -15.51 5.72
N GLU A 113 -5.23 -14.88 6.90
CA GLU A 113 -5.29 -15.59 8.18
C GLU A 113 -4.17 -16.63 8.39
N ARG A 114 -2.94 -16.29 7.96
CA ARG A 114 -1.73 -17.17 7.97
C ARG A 114 -1.78 -18.38 7.03
N ARG A 115 -2.80 -18.50 6.20
CA ARG A 115 -2.89 -19.52 5.16
C ARG A 115 -2.60 -18.90 3.80
N ARG A 116 -1.81 -19.61 3.00
CA ARG A 116 -1.52 -19.23 1.62
C ARG A 116 -2.67 -19.70 0.74
N THR A 117 -3.21 -18.79 -0.06
CA THR A 117 -4.37 -19.03 -0.95
C THR A 117 -4.06 -18.50 -2.35
N PHE A 118 -4.68 -19.12 -3.35
CA PHE A 118 -4.47 -18.78 -4.76
C PHE A 118 -5.80 -18.53 -5.46
N HIS A 119 -5.92 -17.39 -6.12
CA HIS A 119 -7.06 -17.03 -6.96
C HIS A 119 -6.62 -16.83 -8.41
N GLY A 120 -7.55 -16.89 -9.36
CA GLY A 120 -7.31 -16.80 -10.80
C GLY A 120 -7.05 -18.16 -11.44
N GLY A 121 -6.07 -18.21 -12.34
CA GLY A 121 -5.74 -19.41 -13.11
C GLY A 121 -6.06 -19.31 -14.59
N ARG A 122 -6.11 -18.09 -15.14
CA ARG A 122 -6.27 -17.86 -16.59
C ARG A 122 -4.92 -17.93 -17.30
N ALA A 123 -4.91 -18.29 -18.58
CA ALA A 123 -3.71 -18.36 -19.41
C ALA A 123 -3.14 -16.98 -19.81
N VAL A 124 -3.87 -15.90 -19.53
CA VAL A 124 -3.52 -14.53 -19.89
C VAL A 124 -3.44 -13.64 -18.66
N MET A 125 -2.65 -12.57 -18.75
CA MET A 125 -2.46 -11.57 -17.71
C MET A 125 -3.82 -10.99 -17.28
N PRO A 126 -4.14 -10.98 -15.98
CA PRO A 126 -5.36 -10.35 -15.49
C PRO A 126 -5.25 -8.82 -15.54
N GLU A 127 -6.38 -8.14 -15.39
CA GLU A 127 -6.37 -6.71 -15.09
C GLU A 127 -5.62 -6.44 -13.78
N ILE A 128 -4.72 -5.47 -13.81
CA ILE A 128 -3.88 -5.13 -12.66
C ILE A 128 -4.41 -3.87 -11.98
N ARG A 129 -4.69 -4.01 -10.68
CA ARG A 129 -4.95 -2.89 -9.76
C ARG A 129 -3.89 -2.90 -8.67
N LEU A 130 -3.43 -1.72 -8.27
CA LEU A 130 -2.36 -1.59 -7.27
C LEU A 130 -2.89 -1.12 -5.92
N VAL A 131 -2.43 -1.79 -4.86
CA VAL A 131 -2.67 -1.43 -3.46
C VAL A 131 -1.34 -1.29 -2.73
N ALA A 132 -1.35 -0.55 -1.62
CA ALA A 132 -0.17 -0.43 -0.78
C ALA A 132 0.26 -1.80 -0.24
N LYS A 133 1.58 -2.03 -0.18
CA LYS A 133 2.15 -3.21 0.46
C LYS A 133 1.78 -3.19 1.95
N PRO A 134 1.14 -4.24 2.48
CA PRO A 134 0.82 -4.30 3.90
C PRO A 134 2.08 -4.17 4.75
N THR A 135 1.99 -3.38 5.83
CA THR A 135 3.07 -3.30 6.82
C THR A 135 3.32 -4.70 7.39
N ARG A 136 4.56 -5.17 7.36
CA ARG A 136 4.92 -6.44 7.97
C ARG A 136 4.68 -6.32 9.48
N LYS A 137 3.68 -7.04 10.01
CA LYS A 137 3.54 -7.17 11.47
C LYS A 137 4.85 -7.80 11.97
N LYS A 138 5.65 -7.05 12.74
CA LYS A 138 6.77 -7.63 13.48
C LYS A 138 6.18 -8.80 14.29
N ALA A 139 6.77 -9.97 14.16
CA ALA A 139 6.37 -11.11 15.00
C ALA A 139 6.52 -10.64 16.45
N ARG A 140 5.40 -10.45 17.13
CA ARG A 140 5.39 -10.09 18.55
C ARG A 140 5.99 -11.27 19.29
N ASP A 141 6.94 -10.96 20.16
CA ASP A 141 7.75 -11.87 20.95
C ASP A 141 7.00 -13.12 21.38
N GLY A 142 7.42 -14.25 20.81
CA GLY A 142 6.96 -15.56 21.22
C GLY A 142 7.43 -15.84 22.64
N LYS A 143 6.52 -15.64 23.59
CA LYS A 143 6.29 -16.46 24.78
C LYS A 143 7.49 -16.56 25.74
N LYS A 144 7.38 -15.85 26.89
CA LYS A 144 8.04 -16.24 28.14
C LYS A 144 7.82 -17.75 28.35
N ALA A 145 8.91 -18.51 28.33
CA ALA A 145 8.92 -19.84 28.91
C ALA A 145 8.65 -19.68 30.41
N ALA A 146 7.49 -20.17 30.85
CA ALA A 146 7.25 -20.43 32.25
C ALA A 146 8.18 -21.59 32.65
N GLY A 147 9.08 -21.31 33.58
CA GLY A 147 9.68 -22.33 34.45
C GLY A 147 8.79 -22.54 35.67
#